data_AF-A0AAW0WDY0-F1
#
_entry.id   AF-A0AAW0WDY0-F1
#
_cell.length_a   1.000
_cell.length_b   1.000
_cell.length_c   1.000
_cell.angle_alpha   90.00
_cell.angle_beta   90.00
_cell.angle_gamma   90.00
#
_symmetry.space_group_name_H-M   'P 1'
#
loop_
_entity.id
_entity.type
_entity.pdbx_description
1 polymer ?
#
loop_
_entity_poly.entity_id
_entity_poly.type
_entity_poly.pdbx_seq_one_letter_code
_entity_poly.pdbx_strand_id
1 'polypeptide(L)'
;MAEQWNELYPPTKWPVLAFTGAPATFPVQESNRHLHKYLVWSDTILSKAQNFISSLPRGPFIGIHLRNGIDWVRACEHVEHSPNLFAAPQCLGYRNEHGVATLQLCLPSENSIIKKLKRVAKSIGAKSVFVASDNDLMIDKLTQALKKMKVSVSQCFSWNIQRCVKKISSFLKSHMQTFSTGKCLAYLEKLYKIP
;
A
#
# COMPACT_ATOMS: atom_id res chain seq x y z
N MET A 1 -0.95 -10.70 31.52
CA MET A 1 -0.34 -9.42 31.05
C MET A 1 -1.23 -8.23 31.39
N ALA A 2 -2.50 -8.16 30.97
CA ALA A 2 -3.38 -7.04 31.34
C ALA A 2 -3.54 -6.87 32.87
N GLU A 3 -3.67 -7.96 33.61
CA GLU A 3 -3.76 -7.96 35.08
C GLU A 3 -2.54 -7.30 35.73
N GLN A 4 -1.33 -7.67 35.32
CA GLN A 4 -0.08 -7.08 35.82
C GLN A 4 0.02 -5.57 35.55
N TRP A 5 -0.45 -5.11 34.38
CA TRP A 5 -0.50 -3.67 34.07
C TRP A 5 -1.44 -2.92 35.01
N ASN A 6 -2.61 -3.50 35.31
CA ASN A 6 -3.58 -2.88 36.21
C ASN A 6 -3.12 -2.87 37.67
N GLU A 7 -2.36 -3.88 38.10
CA GLU A 7 -1.76 -3.94 39.44
C GLU A 7 -0.64 -2.89 39.61
N LEU A 8 0.25 -2.78 38.63
CA LEU A 8 1.38 -1.84 38.68
C LEU A 8 0.95 -0.38 38.44
N TYR A 9 -0.03 -0.20 37.56
CA TYR A 9 -0.49 1.11 37.11
C TYR A 9 -2.00 1.30 37.30
N PRO A 10 -2.51 1.27 38.54
CA PRO A 10 -3.93 1.45 38.79
C PRO A 10 -4.38 2.86 38.37
N PRO A 11 -5.56 3.02 37.74
CA PRO A 11 -6.02 4.28 37.17
C PRO A 11 -6.27 5.37 38.23
N THR A 12 -6.49 4.99 39.48
CA THR A 12 -6.63 5.93 40.61
C THR A 12 -5.33 6.65 40.95
N LYS A 13 -4.18 6.02 40.71
CA LYS A 13 -2.85 6.58 40.95
C LYS A 13 -2.19 7.09 39.66
N TRP A 14 -2.44 6.40 38.55
CA TRP A 14 -1.87 6.68 37.23
C TRP A 14 -2.99 6.94 36.23
N PRO A 15 -3.67 8.10 36.29
CA PRO A 15 -4.81 8.39 35.43
C PRO A 15 -4.44 8.54 33.95
N VAL A 16 -3.16 8.79 33.67
CA VAL A 16 -2.62 8.93 32.31
C VAL A 16 -1.34 8.12 32.21
N LEU A 17 -1.29 7.22 31.23
CA LEU A 17 -0.08 6.52 30.82
C LEU A 17 0.44 7.17 29.52
N ALA A 18 1.53 7.91 29.64
CA ALA A 18 2.16 8.59 28.51
C ALA A 18 3.40 7.79 28.07
N PHE A 19 3.40 7.33 26.82
CA PHE A 19 4.50 6.58 26.23
C PHE A 19 5.27 7.45 25.24
N THR A 20 6.60 7.35 25.25
CA THR A 20 7.48 8.05 24.29
C THR A 20 7.43 7.44 22.89
N GLY A 21 6.96 6.21 22.76
CA GLY A 21 6.67 5.53 21.51
C GLY A 21 5.35 4.77 21.59
N ALA A 22 4.83 4.31 20.45
CA ALA A 22 3.59 3.52 20.46
C ALA A 22 3.82 2.21 21.24
N PRO A 23 2.99 1.89 22.25
CA PRO A 23 3.09 0.64 23.01
C PRO A 23 2.52 -0.54 22.21
N ALA A 24 3.14 -0.81 21.07
CA ALA A 24 2.71 -1.83 20.12
C ALA A 24 3.94 -2.43 19.41
N THR A 25 3.79 -3.64 18.90
CA THR A 25 4.85 -4.28 18.12
C THR A 25 4.90 -3.71 16.71
N PHE A 26 6.11 -3.71 16.13
CA PHE A 26 6.34 -3.41 14.74
C PHE A 26 7.13 -4.56 14.08
N PRO A 27 6.65 -5.16 12.98
CA PRO A 27 5.36 -4.89 12.33
C PRO A 27 4.14 -5.31 13.17
N VAL A 28 2.95 -4.91 12.71
CA VAL A 28 1.68 -5.26 13.38
C VAL A 28 1.54 -6.78 13.49
N GLN A 29 1.11 -7.27 14.66
CA GLN A 29 0.78 -8.69 14.82
C GLN A 29 -0.43 -9.09 13.98
N GLU A 30 -0.45 -10.35 13.53
CA GLU A 30 -1.54 -10.87 12.72
C GLU A 30 -2.91 -10.71 13.40
N SER A 31 -2.96 -11.00 14.70
CA SER A 31 -4.15 -10.86 15.54
C SER A 31 -4.73 -9.45 15.53
N ASN A 32 -3.92 -8.41 15.31
CA ASN A 32 -4.35 -7.01 15.35
C ASN A 32 -4.76 -6.46 13.98
N ARG A 33 -4.54 -7.18 12.88
CA ARG A 33 -4.83 -6.71 11.51
C ARG A 33 -6.29 -6.32 11.30
N HIS A 34 -7.19 -7.10 11.88
CA HIS A 34 -8.64 -6.91 11.75
C HIS A 34 -9.13 -5.58 12.37
N LEU A 35 -8.35 -4.98 13.27
CA LEU A 35 -8.67 -3.69 13.91
C LEU A 35 -8.65 -2.53 12.92
N HIS A 36 -8.04 -2.70 11.73
CA HIS A 36 -8.03 -1.67 10.69
C HIS A 36 -9.45 -1.23 10.27
N LYS A 37 -10.47 -2.09 10.45
CA LYS A 37 -11.88 -1.77 10.15
C LYS A 37 -12.41 -0.56 10.95
N TYR A 38 -11.79 -0.23 12.07
CA TYR A 38 -12.17 0.91 12.91
C TYR A 38 -11.51 2.22 12.47
N LEU A 39 -10.56 2.18 11.53
CA LEU A 39 -9.96 3.38 10.93
C LEU A 39 -10.81 3.85 9.76
N VAL A 40 -11.73 4.77 10.06
CA VAL A 40 -12.63 5.37 9.06
C VAL A 40 -12.01 6.66 8.52
N TRP A 41 -12.05 6.85 7.21
CA TRP A 41 -11.60 8.09 6.59
C TRP A 41 -12.55 9.24 6.90
N SER A 42 -12.01 10.44 7.12
CA SER A 42 -12.83 11.64 7.23
C SER A 42 -13.51 12.01 5.92
N ASP A 43 -14.65 12.69 6.00
CA ASP A 43 -15.44 13.13 4.83
C ASP A 43 -14.60 13.94 3.84
N THR A 44 -13.75 14.84 4.34
CA THR A 44 -12.82 15.61 3.51
C THR A 44 -11.92 14.71 2.66
N ILE A 45 -11.44 13.60 3.22
CA ILE A 45 -10.62 12.65 2.48
C ILE A 45 -11.51 11.86 1.51
N LEU A 46 -12.70 11.42 1.95
CA LEU A 46 -13.75 10.76 1.15
C LEU A 46 -14.12 11.54 -0.12
N SER A 47 -14.41 12.82 -0.02
CA SER A 47 -14.75 13.65 -1.17
C SER A 47 -13.57 13.80 -2.12
N LYS A 48 -12.34 14.04 -1.62
CA LYS A 48 -11.16 14.25 -2.48
C LYS A 48 -10.88 13.08 -3.42
N ALA A 49 -10.86 11.84 -2.93
CA ALA A 49 -10.63 10.71 -3.84
C ALA A 49 -11.84 10.32 -4.68
N GLN A 50 -13.08 10.63 -4.27
CA GLN A 50 -14.24 10.47 -5.17
C GLN A 50 -14.12 11.43 -6.36
N ASN A 51 -13.73 12.68 -6.12
CA ASN A 51 -13.46 13.66 -7.17
C ASN A 51 -12.33 13.19 -8.09
N PHE A 52 -11.24 12.64 -7.52
CA PHE A 52 -10.15 12.06 -8.30
C PHE A 52 -10.61 10.90 -9.20
N ILE A 53 -11.32 9.91 -8.63
CA ILE A 53 -11.84 8.77 -9.40
C ILE A 53 -12.80 9.25 -10.50
N SER A 54 -13.62 10.26 -10.21
CA SER A 54 -14.58 10.82 -11.18
C SER A 54 -13.89 11.55 -12.34
N SER A 55 -12.63 11.98 -12.17
CA SER A 55 -11.83 12.57 -13.23
C SER A 55 -11.16 11.53 -14.15
N LEU A 56 -11.13 10.26 -13.76
CA LEU A 56 -10.55 9.19 -14.56
C LEU A 56 -11.49 8.82 -15.73
N PRO A 57 -10.94 8.33 -16.86
CA PRO A 57 -11.75 7.77 -17.94
C PRO A 57 -12.71 6.71 -17.44
N ARG A 58 -13.95 6.73 -17.96
CA ARG A 58 -14.97 5.73 -17.62
C ARG A 58 -14.46 4.32 -17.93
N GLY A 59 -14.50 3.46 -16.92
CA GLY A 59 -14.16 2.05 -17.01
C GLY A 59 -13.24 1.58 -15.88
N PRO A 60 -12.76 0.33 -15.96
CA PRO A 60 -11.86 -0.23 -14.95
C PRO A 60 -10.55 0.55 -14.90
N PHE A 61 -10.01 0.71 -13.70
CA PHE A 61 -8.77 1.46 -13.48
C PHE A 61 -7.83 0.69 -12.55
N ILE A 62 -6.54 1.00 -12.63
CA ILE A 62 -5.50 0.35 -11.82
C ILE A 62 -4.79 1.40 -10.99
N GLY A 63 -4.69 1.15 -9.69
CA GLY A 63 -3.75 1.87 -8.83
C GLY A 63 -2.41 1.16 -8.79
N ILE A 64 -1.31 1.91 -8.82
CA ILE A 64 0.00 1.40 -8.41
C ILE A 64 0.66 2.33 -7.42
N HIS A 65 1.40 1.72 -6.49
CA HIS A 65 2.27 2.41 -5.57
C HIS A 65 3.72 2.04 -5.90
N LEU A 66 4.52 3.04 -6.23
CA LEU A 66 5.96 2.92 -6.44
C LEU A 66 6.65 3.45 -5.19
N ARG A 67 7.49 2.61 -4.58
CA ARG A 67 8.36 3.01 -3.48
C ARG A 67 9.79 2.87 -3.99
N ASN A 68 10.36 3.98 -4.43
CA ASN A 68 11.66 4.03 -5.11
C ASN A 68 12.49 5.25 -4.67
N GLY A 69 12.19 5.81 -3.49
CA GLY A 69 13.07 6.73 -2.78
C GLY A 69 14.40 6.09 -2.38
N ILE A 70 15.43 6.92 -2.26
CA ILE A 70 16.80 6.46 -1.96
C ILE A 70 16.92 5.76 -0.59
N ASP A 71 16.10 6.17 0.38
CA ASP A 71 15.95 5.52 1.68
C ASP A 71 15.42 4.09 1.52
N TRP A 72 14.46 3.90 0.63
CA TRP A 72 13.88 2.59 0.34
C TRP A 72 14.85 1.67 -0.39
N VAL A 73 15.63 2.21 -1.34
CA VAL A 73 16.65 1.44 -2.06
C VAL A 73 17.63 0.80 -1.06
N ARG A 74 18.13 1.59 -0.12
CA ARG A 74 19.03 1.10 0.95
C ARG A 74 18.33 0.12 1.89
N ALA A 75 17.08 0.39 2.27
CA ALA A 75 16.33 -0.52 3.13
C ALA A 75 16.15 -1.90 2.49
N CYS A 76 15.99 -1.95 1.16
CA CYS A 76 15.86 -3.20 0.41
C CYS A 76 17.15 -4.03 0.33
N GLU A 77 18.32 -3.44 0.54
CA GLU A 77 19.60 -4.18 0.60
C GLU A 77 19.63 -5.17 1.77
N HIS A 78 18.85 -4.91 2.82
CA HIS A 78 18.79 -5.76 4.03
C HIS A 78 17.66 -6.80 4.02
N VAL A 79 16.91 -6.93 2.91
CA VAL A 79 15.72 -7.78 2.86
C VAL A 79 16.02 -9.26 3.07
N GLU A 80 17.18 -9.74 2.60
CA GLU A 80 17.58 -11.15 2.70
C GLU A 80 17.87 -11.58 4.15
N HIS A 81 18.32 -10.66 4.99
CA HIS A 81 18.58 -10.90 6.41
C HIS A 81 17.37 -10.65 7.30
N SER A 82 16.29 -10.08 6.75
CA SER A 82 15.09 -9.68 7.49
C SER A 82 13.83 -10.08 6.70
N PRO A 83 13.43 -11.35 6.73
CA PRO A 83 12.28 -11.81 5.95
C PRO A 83 10.95 -11.15 6.35
N ASN A 84 10.84 -10.70 7.61
CA ASN A 84 9.70 -9.96 8.14
C ASN A 84 9.90 -8.43 8.09
N LEU A 85 10.74 -7.93 7.18
CA LEU A 85 11.03 -6.51 7.04
C LEU A 85 9.75 -5.72 6.74
N PHE A 86 9.43 -4.74 7.59
CA PHE A 86 8.25 -3.88 7.49
C PHE A 86 6.96 -4.70 7.26
N ALA A 87 6.27 -4.47 6.14
CA ALA A 87 5.01 -5.12 5.82
C ALA A 87 5.16 -6.36 4.92
N ALA A 88 6.36 -6.95 4.78
CA ALA A 88 6.55 -8.19 4.03
C ALA A 88 5.59 -9.34 4.45
N PRO A 89 5.27 -9.53 5.76
CA PRO A 89 4.31 -10.56 6.19
C PRO A 89 2.92 -10.47 5.56
N GLN A 90 2.52 -9.29 5.06
CA GLN A 90 1.20 -9.12 4.44
C GLN A 90 1.02 -9.96 3.17
N CYS A 91 2.11 -10.42 2.56
CA CYS A 91 2.12 -11.20 1.33
C CYS A 91 2.78 -12.57 1.51
N LEU A 92 3.82 -12.62 2.34
CA LEU A 92 4.61 -13.83 2.54
C LEU A 92 4.15 -14.66 3.74
N GLY A 93 3.23 -14.11 4.54
CA GLY A 93 2.80 -14.67 5.82
C GLY A 93 3.77 -14.35 6.95
N TYR A 94 3.34 -14.52 8.20
CA TYR A 94 4.11 -14.14 9.39
C TYR A 94 5.26 -15.12 9.70
N ARG A 95 5.25 -16.29 9.06
CA ARG A 95 6.26 -17.34 9.16
C ARG A 95 6.81 -17.73 7.79
N ASN A 96 6.71 -16.85 6.79
CA ASN A 96 7.16 -17.09 5.40
C ASN A 96 6.44 -18.27 4.70
N GLU A 97 5.17 -18.50 5.05
CA GLU A 97 4.32 -19.56 4.52
C GLU A 97 4.14 -19.50 2.99
N HIS A 98 4.33 -18.31 2.40
CA HIS A 98 4.15 -18.06 0.97
C HIS A 98 5.44 -17.67 0.24
N GLY A 99 6.60 -17.89 0.87
CA GLY A 99 7.92 -17.64 0.31
C GLY A 99 8.72 -16.61 1.12
N VAL A 100 9.86 -16.22 0.58
CA VAL A 100 10.84 -15.34 1.24
C VAL A 100 10.90 -13.98 0.54
N ALA A 101 11.14 -12.93 1.31
CA ALA A 101 11.28 -11.58 0.79
C ALA A 101 12.58 -11.46 -0.02
N THR A 102 12.47 -11.10 -1.29
CA THR A 102 13.61 -10.94 -2.20
C THR A 102 13.82 -9.49 -2.57
N LEU A 103 15.03 -9.14 -3.02
CA LEU A 103 15.33 -7.78 -3.51
C LEU A 103 14.39 -7.37 -4.64
N GLN A 104 14.06 -8.28 -5.56
CA GLN A 104 13.15 -8.00 -6.67
C GLN A 104 11.72 -7.67 -6.17
N LEU A 105 11.33 -8.24 -5.03
CA LEU A 105 10.06 -7.99 -4.34
C LEU A 105 10.05 -6.61 -3.69
N CYS A 106 11.13 -6.29 -2.99
CA CYS A 106 11.28 -5.04 -2.26
C CYS A 106 11.45 -3.84 -3.21
N LEU A 107 12.26 -4.01 -4.25
CA LEU A 107 12.64 -3.01 -5.24
C LEU A 107 12.51 -3.56 -6.68
N PRO A 108 11.30 -3.57 -7.26
CA PRO A 108 11.09 -3.91 -8.66
C PRO A 108 12.02 -3.17 -9.63
N SER A 109 12.47 -3.88 -10.67
CA SER A 109 12.94 -3.21 -11.88
C SER A 109 11.79 -2.62 -12.70
N GLU A 110 12.06 -1.55 -13.43
CA GLU A 110 11.12 -0.91 -14.36
C GLU A 110 10.46 -1.90 -15.33
N ASN A 111 11.26 -2.79 -15.93
CA ASN A 111 10.77 -3.80 -16.86
C ASN A 111 9.78 -4.77 -16.17
N SER A 112 10.04 -5.12 -14.91
CA SER A 112 9.14 -5.96 -14.11
C SER A 112 7.80 -5.25 -13.85
N ILE A 113 7.84 -3.97 -13.47
CA ILE A 113 6.66 -3.14 -13.24
C ILE A 113 5.81 -3.08 -14.51
N ILE A 114 6.40 -2.67 -15.64
CA ILE A 114 5.70 -2.51 -16.92
C ILE A 114 5.10 -3.85 -17.37
N LYS A 115 5.85 -4.94 -17.30
CA LYS A 115 5.39 -6.28 -17.71
C LYS A 115 4.19 -6.74 -16.87
N LYS A 116 4.25 -6.58 -15.55
CA LYS A 116 3.14 -6.93 -14.65
C LYS A 116 1.92 -6.04 -14.88
N LEU A 117 2.13 -4.74 -15.01
CA LEU A 117 1.06 -3.78 -15.26
C LEU A 117 0.33 -4.07 -16.57
N LYS A 118 1.05 -4.34 -17.66
CA LYS A 118 0.44 -4.73 -18.95
C LYS A 118 -0.44 -5.99 -18.82
N ARG A 119 0.04 -7.00 -18.10
CA ARG A 119 -0.73 -8.24 -17.87
C ARG A 119 -2.02 -7.95 -17.11
N VAL A 120 -1.95 -7.16 -16.04
CA VAL A 120 -3.13 -6.79 -15.24
C VAL A 120 -4.08 -5.93 -16.05
N ALA A 121 -3.58 -4.89 -16.73
CA ALA A 121 -4.37 -4.00 -17.59
C ALA A 121 -5.12 -4.77 -18.68
N LYS A 122 -4.49 -5.75 -19.32
CA LYS A 122 -5.15 -6.62 -20.30
C LYS A 122 -6.21 -7.50 -19.64
N SER A 123 -5.91 -8.08 -18.48
CA SER A 123 -6.80 -9.02 -17.79
C SER A 123 -8.14 -8.41 -17.34
N ILE A 124 -8.16 -7.10 -17.06
CA ILE A 124 -9.36 -6.39 -16.59
C ILE A 124 -9.91 -5.40 -17.63
N GLY A 125 -9.28 -5.29 -18.80
CA GLY A 125 -9.64 -4.28 -19.80
C GLY A 125 -9.52 -2.84 -19.27
N ALA A 126 -8.47 -2.55 -18.50
CA ALA A 126 -8.28 -1.26 -17.85
C ALA A 126 -8.32 -0.10 -18.86
N LYS A 127 -8.90 1.02 -18.44
CA LYS A 127 -8.97 2.28 -19.20
C LYS A 127 -8.00 3.32 -18.66
N SER A 128 -7.65 3.23 -17.38
CA SER A 128 -6.70 4.12 -16.75
C SER A 128 -5.82 3.43 -15.71
N VAL A 129 -4.63 4.00 -15.51
CA VAL A 129 -3.72 3.69 -14.41
C VAL A 129 -3.48 5.00 -13.67
N PHE A 130 -3.56 4.97 -12.35
CA PHE A 130 -3.05 6.05 -11.51
C PHE A 130 -1.83 5.58 -10.72
N VAL A 131 -0.85 6.47 -10.62
CA VAL A 131 0.42 6.22 -9.94
C VAL A 131 0.52 7.09 -8.71
N ALA A 132 0.93 6.48 -7.61
CA ALA A 132 1.44 7.18 -6.44
C ALA A 132 2.88 6.73 -6.22
N SER A 133 3.77 7.68 -5.99
CA SER A 133 5.18 7.41 -5.72
C SER A 133 5.70 8.34 -4.64
N ASP A 134 6.70 7.89 -3.90
CA ASP A 134 7.49 8.71 -2.99
C ASP A 134 8.62 9.48 -3.69
N ASN A 135 9.03 9.05 -4.89
CA ASN A 135 10.11 9.66 -5.66
C ASN A 135 9.80 9.69 -7.17
N ASP A 136 10.25 8.69 -7.95
CA ASP A 136 10.00 8.65 -9.40
C ASP A 136 8.62 8.04 -9.69
N LEU A 137 7.75 8.80 -10.36
CA LEU A 137 6.40 8.38 -10.76
C LEU A 137 6.39 7.54 -12.05
N MET A 138 7.48 7.52 -12.82
CA MET A 138 7.60 6.78 -14.09
C MET A 138 6.51 7.10 -15.13
N ILE A 139 5.86 8.28 -15.08
CA ILE A 139 4.68 8.60 -15.89
C ILE A 139 4.96 8.45 -17.38
N ASP A 140 6.06 9.02 -17.89
CA ASP A 140 6.37 8.99 -19.32
C ASP A 140 6.60 7.57 -19.82
N LYS A 141 7.37 6.79 -19.05
CA LYS A 141 7.71 5.39 -19.35
C LYS A 141 6.45 4.51 -19.36
N LEU A 142 5.59 4.67 -18.36
CA LEU A 142 4.33 3.96 -18.26
C LEU A 142 3.36 4.35 -19.39
N THR A 143 3.28 5.65 -19.71
CA THR A 143 2.45 6.18 -20.79
C THR A 143 2.90 5.61 -22.14
N GLN A 144 4.19 5.64 -22.43
CA GLN A 144 4.75 5.06 -23.64
C GLN A 144 4.49 3.55 -23.72
N ALA A 145 4.71 2.83 -22.61
CA ALA A 145 4.52 1.39 -22.57
C ALA A 145 3.06 0.97 -22.78
N LEU A 146 2.10 1.75 -22.28
CA LEU A 146 0.66 1.46 -22.34
C LEU A 146 -0.07 2.10 -23.53
N LYS A 147 0.62 2.93 -24.33
CA LYS A 147 0.05 3.64 -25.49
C LYS A 147 -0.74 2.73 -26.44
N LYS A 148 -0.18 1.55 -26.77
CA LYS A 148 -0.83 0.57 -27.67
C LYS A 148 -2.13 -0.01 -27.10
N MET A 149 -2.29 -0.01 -25.78
CA MET A 149 -3.47 -0.51 -25.08
C MET A 149 -4.55 0.56 -24.90
N LYS A 150 -4.29 1.81 -25.31
CA LYS A 150 -5.19 2.96 -25.11
C LYS A 150 -5.58 3.17 -23.65
N VAL A 151 -4.64 2.94 -22.74
CA VAL A 151 -4.80 3.14 -21.29
C VAL A 151 -4.18 4.47 -20.91
N SER A 152 -4.93 5.36 -20.25
CA SER A 152 -4.38 6.62 -19.75
C SER A 152 -3.54 6.37 -18.49
N VAL A 153 -2.49 7.16 -18.30
CA VAL A 153 -1.69 7.14 -17.08
C VAL A 153 -1.80 8.51 -16.43
N SER A 154 -2.10 8.55 -15.15
CA SER A 154 -2.27 9.78 -14.37
C SER A 154 -1.52 9.68 -13.06
N GLN A 155 -1.01 10.81 -12.57
CA GLN A 155 -0.51 10.89 -11.21
C GLN A 155 -1.68 11.13 -10.25
N CYS A 156 -1.60 10.56 -9.06
CA CYS A 156 -2.56 10.94 -8.04
C CYS A 156 -2.14 12.23 -7.32
N PHE A 157 -2.85 13.33 -7.61
CA PHE A 157 -2.67 14.62 -6.94
C PHE A 157 -3.23 14.56 -5.51
N SER A 158 -2.41 14.15 -4.56
CA SER A 158 -2.65 14.40 -3.15
C SER A 158 -1.30 14.63 -2.47
N TRP A 159 -1.15 15.80 -1.83
CA TRP A 159 -0.02 16.19 -0.98
C TRP A 159 0.34 15.15 0.11
N ASN A 160 -0.54 14.19 0.34
CA ASN A 160 -0.21 12.95 1.02
C ASN A 160 -0.34 11.79 0.03
N ILE A 161 0.78 11.39 -0.60
CA ILE A 161 0.94 10.21 -1.48
C ILE A 161 0.31 8.96 -0.83
N GLN A 162 0.47 8.83 0.49
CA GLN A 162 -0.14 7.79 1.32
C GLN A 162 -1.67 7.72 1.22
N ARG A 163 -2.35 8.87 1.10
CA ARG A 163 -3.81 8.94 1.15
C ARG A 163 -4.44 8.49 -0.16
N CYS A 164 -3.74 8.56 -1.29
CA CYS A 164 -4.36 8.21 -2.55
C CYS A 164 -4.52 6.69 -2.74
N VAL A 165 -3.45 5.93 -2.48
CA VAL A 165 -3.46 4.47 -2.61
C VAL A 165 -4.28 3.82 -1.49
N LYS A 166 -4.10 4.25 -0.24
CA LYS A 166 -4.82 3.70 0.92
C LYS A 166 -6.35 3.88 0.79
N LYS A 167 -6.80 4.91 0.08
CA LYS A 167 -8.23 5.21 -0.08
C LYS A 167 -8.92 4.33 -1.11
N ILE A 168 -8.27 4.13 -2.25
CA ILE A 168 -8.81 3.30 -3.32
C ILE A 168 -8.79 1.82 -2.90
N SER A 169 -7.76 1.44 -2.12
CA SER A 169 -7.67 0.19 -1.35
C SER A 169 -8.78 0.00 -0.31
N SER A 170 -9.04 0.99 0.55
CA SER A 170 -10.08 0.84 1.57
C SER A 170 -11.51 0.78 1.02
N PHE A 171 -11.75 1.30 -0.19
CA PHE A 171 -13.05 1.20 -0.86
C PHE A 171 -13.36 -0.24 -1.30
N LEU A 172 -12.35 -1.11 -1.32
CA LEU A 172 -12.46 -2.53 -1.65
C LEU A 172 -11.75 -3.36 -0.58
N LYS A 173 -12.50 -3.74 0.47
CA LYS A 173 -12.16 -4.74 1.50
C LYS A 173 -10.78 -5.43 1.35
N SER A 174 -9.70 -4.89 1.93
CA SER A 174 -8.63 -5.66 2.62
C SER A 174 -7.30 -4.91 2.79
N HIS A 175 -6.88 -4.79 4.06
CA HIS A 175 -5.51 -4.82 4.60
C HIS A 175 -4.40 -4.02 3.90
N MET A 176 -4.01 -2.90 4.53
CA MET A 176 -2.66 -2.35 4.32
C MET A 176 -2.17 -1.59 5.56
N GLN A 177 -1.32 -2.23 6.36
CA GLN A 177 -0.50 -1.56 7.36
C GLN A 177 0.93 -1.49 6.84
N THR A 178 1.37 -0.24 6.66
CA THR A 178 2.71 0.24 6.29
C THR A 178 3.21 -0.10 4.87
N PHE A 179 2.70 0.65 3.89
CA PHE A 179 3.33 0.96 2.59
C PHE A 179 3.71 -0.25 1.72
N SER A 180 2.67 -0.92 1.21
CA SER A 180 2.82 -2.10 0.37
C SER A 180 3.32 -1.77 -1.04
N THR A 181 4.50 -2.27 -1.38
CA THR A 181 4.89 -2.66 -2.73
C THR A 181 4.14 -3.94 -3.07
N GLY A 182 2.90 -3.82 -3.55
CA GLY A 182 2.21 -4.92 -4.21
C GLY A 182 1.66 -5.99 -3.35
N LYS A 183 1.04 -6.97 -4.00
CA LYS A 183 0.98 -8.29 -3.41
C LYS A 183 2.40 -8.89 -3.35
N CYS A 184 3.33 -8.14 -2.77
CA CYS A 184 4.77 -8.11 -2.81
C CYS A 184 5.45 -7.48 -4.07
N LEU A 185 4.73 -6.97 -5.07
CA LEU A 185 5.29 -6.08 -6.13
C LEU A 185 4.27 -5.08 -6.71
N ALA A 186 4.33 -3.79 -6.30
CA ALA A 186 3.38 -2.66 -6.57
C ALA A 186 1.88 -3.01 -6.41
N TYR A 187 1.12 -2.35 -5.51
CA TYR A 187 -0.25 -2.75 -5.12
C TYR A 187 -1.21 -2.69 -6.32
N LEU A 188 -1.19 -3.73 -7.18
CA LEU A 188 -2.03 -3.94 -8.34
C LEU A 188 -3.32 -4.58 -7.82
N GLU A 189 -4.12 -3.77 -7.14
CA GLU A 189 -5.47 -4.17 -6.77
C GLU A 189 -6.35 -4.16 -8.02
N LYS A 190 -7.07 -5.26 -8.24
CA LYS A 190 -8.11 -5.34 -9.26
C LYS A 190 -9.31 -4.54 -8.78
N LEU A 191 -9.42 -3.29 -9.25
CA LEU A 191 -10.58 -2.45 -8.98
C LEU A 191 -11.65 -2.77 -10.02
N TYR A 192 -12.67 -3.54 -9.64
CA TYR A 192 -13.88 -3.67 -10.47
C TYR A 192 -14.80 -2.50 -10.14
N LYS A 193 -14.99 -1.61 -11.12
CA LYS A 193 -16.22 -0.82 -11.22
C LYS A 193 -16.79 -1.08 -12.62
N ILE A 194 -17.74 -2.01 -12.69
CA ILE A 194 -18.72 -2.03 -13.78
C ILE A 194 -19.77 -0.99 -13.36
N PRO A 195 -20.26 -0.13 -14.28
CA PRO A 195 -21.31 0.85 -13.98
C PRO A 195 -22.49 0.23 -13.23
#